data_AF-A0A5J4P9G4-F1
#
_entry.id   AF-A0A5J4P9G4-F1
#
_cell.length_a   1.000
_cell.length_b   1.000
_cell.length_c   1.000
_cell.angle_alpha   90.00
_cell.angle_beta   90.00
_cell.angle_gamma   90.00
#
_symmetry.space_group_name_H-M   'P 1'
#
loop_
_entity.id
_entity.type
_entity.pdbx_description
1 polymer ?
#
loop_
_entity_poly.entity_id
_entity_poly.type
_entity_poly.pdbx_seq_one_letter_code
_entity_poly.pdbx_strand_id
1 'polypeptide(L)'
;EGCTRRWNLASNKFTGTDGRVTGVETEEVKWIADANNNGRLTMKPTGKKEFIEADLVLLSMGFLKPEIPELAKNVFTAGDFVTGPSLVVRAMAGGKSVAKEIDNYLSGTKCKSFT
;
A
#
# COMPACT_ATOMS: atom_id res chain seq x y z
N GLU A 1 -3.59 -21.52 -15.32
CA GLU A 1 -2.64 -21.17 -14.24
C GLU A 1 -3.06 -21.87 -12.95
N GLY A 2 -2.61 -23.11 -12.71
CA GLY A 2 -3.16 -24.04 -11.71
C GLY A 2 -2.95 -23.70 -10.23
N CYS A 3 -3.12 -22.44 -9.83
CA CYS A 3 -2.99 -21.98 -8.45
C CYS A 3 -4.31 -22.15 -7.67
N THR A 4 -4.20 -22.63 -6.43
CA THR A 4 -5.32 -22.64 -5.48
C THR A 4 -5.47 -21.27 -4.83
N ARG A 5 -6.69 -20.72 -4.84
CA ARG A 5 -7.01 -19.45 -4.19
C ARG A 5 -7.92 -19.70 -3.00
N ARG A 6 -7.56 -19.12 -1.86
CA ARG A 6 -8.36 -19.15 -0.63
C ARG A 6 -8.62 -17.71 -0.19
N TRP A 7 -9.86 -17.43 0.20
CA TRP A 7 -10.33 -16.09 0.57
C TRP A 7 -10.72 -16.08 2.04
N ASN A 8 -10.88 -14.88 2.61
CA ASN A 8 -11.31 -14.70 4.00
C ASN A 8 -10.38 -15.39 5.02
N LEU A 9 -9.07 -15.36 4.77
CA LEU A 9 -8.06 -15.85 5.69
C LEU A 9 -7.14 -14.69 6.12
N ALA A 10 -6.90 -14.59 7.42
CA ALA A 10 -5.84 -13.76 7.99
C ALA A 10 -4.65 -14.64 8.35
N SER A 11 -3.43 -14.22 7.98
CA SER A 11 -2.19 -14.89 8.42
C SER A 11 -1.80 -14.35 9.79
N ASN A 12 -1.79 -15.22 10.81
CA ASN A 12 -1.57 -14.82 12.19
C ASN A 12 -0.12 -15.06 12.65
N LYS A 13 0.51 -16.15 12.20
CA LYS A 13 1.86 -16.55 12.65
C LYS A 13 2.56 -17.39 11.61
N PHE A 14 3.84 -17.10 11.36
CA PHE A 14 4.73 -17.99 10.63
C PHE A 14 5.44 -18.95 11.60
N THR A 15 5.58 -20.20 11.20
CA THR A 15 6.33 -21.21 11.92
C THR A 15 7.59 -21.57 11.14
N GLY A 16 8.65 -21.94 11.85
CA GLY A 16 9.89 -22.32 11.21
C GLY A 16 10.85 -23.00 12.17
N THR A 17 11.77 -23.79 11.59
CA THR A 17 12.82 -24.52 12.29
C THR A 17 14.14 -24.27 11.55
N ASP A 18 15.25 -24.12 12.28
CA ASP A 18 16.59 -23.91 11.70
C ASP A 18 16.67 -22.78 10.65
N GLY A 19 15.95 -21.68 10.92
CA GLY A 19 15.91 -20.51 10.03
C GLY A 19 15.10 -20.71 8.74
N ARG A 20 14.39 -21.82 8.58
CA ARG A 20 13.49 -22.09 7.44
C ARG A 20 12.04 -22.02 7.87
N VAL A 21 11.18 -21.43 7.04
CA VAL A 21 9.73 -21.46 7.23
C VAL A 21 9.21 -22.87 6.96
N THR A 22 8.29 -23.34 7.80
CA THR A 22 7.64 -24.66 7.68
C THR A 22 6.13 -24.54 7.46
N GLY A 23 5.58 -23.34 7.66
CA GLY A 23 4.17 -23.08 7.39
C GLY A 23 3.65 -21.81 8.04
N VAL A 24 2.38 -21.53 7.79
CA VAL A 24 1.65 -20.37 8.28
C VAL A 24 0.37 -20.82 9.00
N GLU A 25 0.16 -20.31 10.21
CA GLU A 25 -1.13 -20.36 10.88
C GLU A 25 -2.03 -19.27 10.29
N THR A 26 -3.17 -19.68 9.74
CA THR A 26 -4.20 -18.79 9.24
C THR A 26 -5.48 -18.92 10.05
N GLU A 27 -6.29 -17.87 10.04
CA GLU A 27 -7.59 -17.84 10.69
C GLU A 27 -8.66 -17.33 9.73
N GLU A 28 -9.80 -18.01 9.70
CA GLU A 28 -10.95 -17.56 8.91
C GLU A 28 -11.53 -16.27 9.52
N VAL A 29 -11.78 -15.29 8.66
CA VAL A 29 -12.33 -13.97 9.04
C VAL A 29 -13.66 -13.68 8.34
N LYS A 30 -14.50 -12.89 8.98
CA LYS A 30 -15.72 -12.33 8.37
C LYS A 30 -15.61 -10.82 8.28
N TRP A 31 -16.05 -10.28 7.15
CA TRP A 31 -16.16 -8.85 6.94
C TRP A 31 -17.58 -8.40 7.28
N ILE A 32 -17.71 -7.53 8.28
CA ILE A 32 -19.01 -7.05 8.76
C ILE A 32 -19.06 -5.55 8.54
N ALA A 33 -20.12 -5.05 7.89
CA ALA A 33 -20.34 -3.63 7.73
C ALA A 33 -20.61 -3.00 9.10
N ASP A 34 -19.83 -1.97 9.44
CA ASP A 34 -20.04 -1.20 10.64
C ASP A 34 -21.04 -0.06 10.34
N ALA A 35 -22.24 -0.18 10.91
CA ALA A 35 -23.29 0.82 10.77
C ALA A 35 -22.90 2.20 11.34
N ASN A 36 -21.92 2.24 12.26
CA ASN A 36 -21.44 3.47 12.88
C ASN A 36 -20.24 4.09 12.16
N ASN A 37 -19.67 3.43 11.15
CA ASN A 37 -18.46 3.88 10.44
C ASN A 37 -18.70 4.01 8.93
N ASN A 38 -19.82 4.64 8.54
CA ASN A 38 -20.20 4.87 7.13
C ASN A 38 -20.18 3.59 6.26
N GLY A 39 -20.52 2.43 6.85
CA GLY A 39 -20.53 1.15 6.13
C GLY A 39 -19.14 0.57 5.85
N ARG A 40 -18.07 1.11 6.45
CA ARG A 40 -16.73 0.49 6.37
C ARG A 40 -16.80 -0.94 6.91
N LEU A 41 -16.18 -1.85 6.18
CA LEU A 41 -16.10 -3.25 6.57
C LEU A 41 -15.03 -3.41 7.66
N THR A 42 -15.42 -4.00 8.78
CA THR A 42 -14.51 -4.39 9.85
C THR A 42 -14.28 -5.89 9.77
N MET A 43 -13.01 -6.29 9.72
CA MET A 43 -12.60 -7.69 9.76
C MET A 43 -12.78 -8.25 11.18
N LYS A 44 -13.51 -9.35 11.34
CA LYS A 44 -13.63 -10.07 12.61
C LYS A 44 -13.14 -11.52 12.50
N PRO A 45 -12.26 -11.96 13.42
CA PRO A 45 -11.84 -13.36 13.49
C PRO A 45 -13.03 -14.27 13.83
N THR A 46 -13.04 -15.48 13.27
CA THR A 46 -14.07 -16.49 13.57
C THR A 46 -13.65 -17.49 14.64
N GLY A 47 -12.38 -17.48 15.07
CA GLY A 47 -11.79 -18.50 15.94
C GLY A 47 -11.35 -19.77 15.22
N LYS A 48 -11.74 -19.95 13.95
CA LYS A 48 -11.37 -21.14 13.16
C LYS A 48 -9.98 -20.95 12.57
N LYS A 49 -9.01 -21.53 13.28
CA LYS A 49 -7.60 -21.55 12.88
C LYS A 49 -7.28 -22.82 12.10
N GLU A 50 -6.34 -22.69 11.18
CA GLU A 50 -5.77 -23.79 10.42
C GLU A 50 -4.27 -23.57 10.23
N PHE A 51 -3.56 -24.65 9.92
CA PHE A 51 -2.15 -24.60 9.60
C PHE A 51 -1.95 -24.99 8.14
N ILE A 52 -1.23 -24.16 7.39
CA ILE A 52 -0.88 -24.42 6.00
C ILE A 52 0.62 -24.64 5.92
N GLU A 53 1.02 -25.84 5.53
CA GLU A 53 2.43 -26.19 5.28
C GLU A 53 2.98 -25.39 4.10
N ALA A 54 4.15 -24.77 4.30
CA ALA A 54 4.78 -23.95 3.28
C ALA A 54 6.29 -23.87 3.51
N ASP A 55 7.05 -24.19 2.46
CA ASP A 55 8.52 -24.04 2.43
C ASP A 55 8.97 -22.62 2.05
N LEU A 56 8.07 -21.82 1.48
CA LEU A 56 8.31 -20.44 1.05
C LEU A 56 7.05 -19.59 1.24
N VAL A 57 7.22 -18.41 1.86
CA VAL A 57 6.17 -17.41 2.01
C VAL A 57 6.62 -16.12 1.33
N LEU A 58 5.78 -15.60 0.44
CA LEU A 58 6.01 -14.33 -0.27
C LEU A 58 5.05 -13.27 0.26
N LEU A 59 5.59 -12.26 0.96
CA LEU A 59 4.80 -11.15 1.50
C LEU A 59 4.55 -10.11 0.41
N SER A 60 3.29 -9.99 0.00
CA SER A 60 2.85 -9.06 -1.06
C SER A 60 1.81 -8.06 -0.53
N MET A 61 2.07 -7.48 0.65
CA MET A 61 1.15 -6.56 1.34
C MET A 61 1.16 -5.12 0.77
N GLY A 62 1.97 -4.86 -0.25
CA GLY A 62 2.22 -3.53 -0.80
C GLY A 62 3.29 -2.77 -0.02
N PHE A 63 3.38 -1.46 -0.30
CA PHE A 63 4.38 -0.57 0.29
C PHE A 63 3.69 0.61 0.99
N LEU A 64 4.37 1.18 1.98
CA LEU A 64 3.94 2.44 2.59
C LEU A 64 4.50 3.63 1.82
N LYS A 65 3.81 4.76 1.91
CA LYS A 65 4.37 6.04 1.48
C LYS A 65 5.52 6.41 2.44
N PRO A 66 6.69 6.85 1.93
CA PRO A 66 7.77 7.32 2.80
C PRO A 66 7.36 8.59 3.56
N GLU A 67 7.93 8.78 4.74
CA GLU A 67 7.89 10.07 5.43
C GLU A 67 8.76 11.06 4.63
N ILE A 68 8.13 12.13 4.14
CA ILE A 68 8.83 13.11 3.31
C ILE A 68 9.44 14.15 4.25
N PRO A 69 10.77 14.28 4.33
CA PRO A 69 11.41 15.30 5.15
C PRO A 69 11.18 16.70 4.57
N GLU A 70 11.57 17.74 5.30
CA GLU A 70 11.64 19.08 4.72
C GLU A 70 12.67 19.10 3.58
N LEU A 71 12.23 19.48 2.38
CA LEU A 71 13.05 19.51 1.17
C LEU A 71 13.44 20.95 0.84
N ALA A 72 14.61 21.12 0.23
CA ALA A 72 15.04 22.42 -0.27
C ALA A 72 14.06 22.93 -1.36
N LYS A 73 13.95 24.27 -1.49
CA LYS A 73 12.96 24.92 -2.38
C LYS A 73 13.09 24.56 -3.87
N ASN A 74 14.26 24.08 -4.28
CA ASN A 74 14.57 23.66 -5.65
C ASN A 74 14.45 22.14 -5.86
N VAL A 75 13.91 21.41 -4.88
CA VAL A 75 13.67 19.96 -4.97
C VAL A 75 12.18 19.75 -5.18
N PHE A 76 11.85 18.98 -6.23
CA PHE A 76 10.49 18.65 -6.60
C PHE A 76 10.31 17.14 -6.57
N THR A 77 9.13 16.67 -6.19
CA THR A 77 8.85 15.23 -6.02
C THR A 77 7.54 14.87 -6.70
N ALA A 78 7.47 13.66 -7.26
CA ALA A 78 6.31 13.15 -7.98
C ALA A 78 6.12 11.65 -7.76
N GLY A 79 4.99 11.12 -8.23
CA GLY A 79 4.71 9.69 -8.24
C GLY A 79 4.49 9.09 -6.84
N ASP A 80 4.81 7.81 -6.70
CA ASP A 80 4.53 7.03 -5.50
C ASP A 80 5.28 7.53 -4.25
N PHE A 81 6.39 8.25 -4.44
CA PHE A 81 7.05 8.95 -3.34
C PHE A 81 6.12 9.98 -2.66
N VAL A 82 5.26 10.64 -3.45
CA VAL A 82 4.32 11.68 -2.98
C VAL A 82 2.96 11.11 -2.61
N THR A 83 2.41 10.20 -3.42
CA THR A 83 1.05 9.69 -3.21
C THR A 83 1.00 8.39 -2.42
N GLY A 84 2.13 7.70 -2.26
CA GLY A 84 2.16 6.27 -1.97
C GLY A 84 1.86 5.44 -3.23
N PRO A 85 1.94 4.09 -3.14
CA PRO A 85 1.73 3.20 -4.27
C PRO A 85 0.40 3.44 -4.97
N SER A 86 0.44 3.76 -6.26
CA SER A 86 -0.75 4.09 -7.04
C SER A 86 -0.67 3.56 -8.48
N LEU A 87 -1.58 4.02 -9.33
CA LEU A 87 -1.59 3.67 -10.75
C LEU A 87 -0.49 4.42 -11.51
N VAL A 88 0.12 3.76 -12.49
CA VAL A 88 1.14 4.36 -13.38
C VAL A 88 0.66 5.66 -14.02
N VAL A 89 -0.61 5.73 -14.43
CA VAL A 89 -1.22 6.95 -15.00
C VAL A 89 -1.22 8.13 -14.01
N ARG A 90 -1.40 7.87 -12.71
CA ARG A 90 -1.35 8.92 -11.68
C ARG A 90 0.08 9.39 -11.46
N ALA A 91 1.05 8.48 -11.48
CA ALA A 91 2.47 8.85 -11.43
C ALA A 91 2.86 9.72 -12.63
N MET A 92 2.43 9.36 -13.85
CA MET A 92 2.65 10.17 -15.06
C MET A 92 1.98 11.55 -14.98
N ALA A 93 0.74 11.63 -14.50
CA ALA A 93 0.05 12.89 -14.31
C ALA A 93 0.78 13.79 -13.29
N GLY A 94 1.22 13.23 -12.16
CA GLY A 94 2.02 13.94 -11.18
C GLY A 94 3.34 14.46 -11.76
N GLY A 95 4.04 13.66 -12.57
CA GLY A 95 5.25 14.08 -13.28
C GLY A 95 5.01 15.26 -14.21
N LYS A 96 3.90 15.27 -14.96
CA LYS A 96 3.54 16.41 -15.83
C LYS A 96 3.26 17.69 -15.04
N SER A 97 2.56 17.59 -13.90
CA SER A 97 2.32 18.73 -13.02
C SER A 97 3.62 19.31 -12.46
N VAL A 98 4.52 18.43 -11.98
CA VAL A 98 5.81 18.84 -11.43
C VAL A 98 6.72 19.46 -12.50
N ALA A 99 6.71 18.96 -13.72
CA ALA A 99 7.45 19.58 -14.82
C ALA A 99 7.02 21.04 -15.06
N LYS A 100 5.72 21.33 -14.96
CA LYS A 100 5.18 22.69 -15.04
C LYS A 100 5.63 23.56 -13.86
N GLU A 101 5.71 23.00 -12.66
CA GLU A 101 6.19 23.71 -11.47
C GLU A 101 7.69 24.06 -11.57
N ILE A 102 8.51 23.14 -12.07
CA ILE A 102 9.94 23.37 -12.33
C ILE A 102 10.12 24.49 -13.35
N ASP A 103 9.36 24.45 -14.45
CA ASP A 103 9.41 25.50 -15.49
C ASP A 103 9.05 26.89 -14.92
N ASN A 104 7.98 26.96 -14.12
CA ASN A 104 7.61 28.20 -13.43
C ASN A 104 8.70 28.69 -12.45
N TYR A 105 9.33 27.77 -11.72
CA TYR A 105 10.41 28.09 -10.78
C TYR A 105 11.64 28.67 -11.50
N LEU A 106 12.05 28.06 -12.62
CA LEU A 106 13.22 28.49 -13.39
C LEU A 106 12.98 29.77 -14.18
N SER A 107 11.78 29.94 -14.74
CA SER A 107 11.42 31.13 -15.52
C SER A 107 11.20 32.39 -14.66
N GLY A 108 11.19 32.26 -13.33
CA GLY A 108 10.87 33.37 -12.41
C GLY A 108 9.41 33.83 -12.50
N THR A 109 8.57 33.09 -13.24
CA THR A 109 7.18 33.46 -13.48
C THR A 109 6.35 33.06 -12.27
N LYS A 110 6.12 34.00 -11.35
CA LYS A 110 5.01 33.86 -10.38
C LYS A 110 3.71 33.86 -11.18
N CYS A 111 3.17 32.67 -11.46
CA CYS A 111 1.82 32.55 -11.99
C CYS A 111 0.87 33.29 -11.03
N LYS A 112 0.26 34.38 -11.49
CA LYS A 112 -0.70 35.16 -10.72
C LYS A 112 -1.85 34.22 -10.32
N SER A 113 -2.04 34.05 -9.02
CA SER A 113 -3.25 33.43 -8.46
C SER A 113 -4.47 34.21 -8.95
N PHE A 114 -5.35 33.56 -9.69
CA PHE A 114 -6.71 34.05 -9.86
C PHE A 114 -7.48 33.69 -8.59
N THR A 115 -7.95 34.74 -7.91
CA THR A 115 -8.95 34.71 -6.84
C THR A 115 -10.25 34.06 -7.30
#